data_AF-A0A3L8S4V2-F1
#
_entry.id   AF-A0A3L8S4V2-F1
#
_cell.length_a   1.000
_cell.length_b   1.000
_cell.length_c   1.000
_cell.angle_alpha   90.00
_cell.angle_beta   90.00
_cell.angle_gamma   90.00
#
_symmetry.space_group_name_H-M   'P 1'
#
loop_
_entity.id
_entity.type
_entity.pdbx_description
1 polymer ?
#
loop_
_entity_poly.entity_id
_entity_poly.type
_entity_poly.pdbx_seq_one_letter_code
_entity_poly.pdbx_strand_id
1 'polypeptide(L)'
;MFPLKYSYPYIPILPAQLLEVLSSPTPFIIGVHSVFRNDIHELLDVIIADLDGGTIKIPECIHLSQLPEPLLHQTQMALSLDKEVRAIFLRLFAQLFQGYRSCLQLIRIHAEPVIHFHKAAFLGQRGLIENDFLTKVLNGMAFAGFVSERGPPFRTCDLFDELVAFEVERIKAEEGNPPKMIKHVRELAEQLFKNENPNPHMAFQKVPRPTEGSHLRVHILPFPRINEGRVQELLQEGLARSQGAPPATRGDKKCVVPAGPPVVSIMEKGSTVFNSAQRLEVVRNCISFIFENKFLETEKTLPAALRALKGKAARHCLTQELGQHVKENRAILDHQQFDYIVRMMNCALQ
;
A
#
# COMPACT_ATOMS: atom_id res chain seq x y z
N MET A 1 -6.84 6.71 -0.36
CA MET A 1 -5.89 5.60 -0.13
C MET A 1 -4.69 6.04 0.72
N PHE A 2 -4.86 6.98 1.65
CA PHE A 2 -3.76 7.52 2.45
C PHE A 2 -2.98 6.37 3.15
N PRO A 3 -1.63 6.34 3.08
CA PRO A 3 -0.71 7.40 2.64
C PRO A 3 -0.41 7.43 1.14
N LEU A 4 -0.93 6.48 0.36
CA LEU A 4 -0.79 6.46 -1.10
C LEU A 4 -1.71 7.49 -1.74
N LYS A 5 -1.27 8.04 -2.87
CA LYS A 5 -2.07 8.92 -3.73
C LYS A 5 -2.43 8.20 -5.01
N TYR A 6 -3.66 8.39 -5.46
CA TYR A 6 -4.08 7.92 -6.78
C TYR A 6 -3.49 8.85 -7.84
N SER A 7 -2.85 8.29 -8.86
CA SER A 7 -2.06 9.05 -9.84
C SER A 7 -2.68 9.10 -11.23
N TYR A 8 -3.86 8.51 -11.41
CA TYR A 8 -4.54 8.41 -12.71
C TYR A 8 -5.84 9.24 -12.72
N PRO A 9 -6.58 9.31 -13.86
CA PRO A 9 -7.82 10.07 -13.93
C PRO A 9 -8.84 9.67 -12.86
N TYR A 10 -9.27 10.67 -12.09
CA TYR A 10 -10.33 10.55 -11.10
C TYR A 10 -11.45 11.53 -11.46
N ILE A 11 -12.58 11.00 -11.92
CA ILE A 11 -13.75 11.78 -12.36
C ILE A 11 -14.94 11.34 -11.50
N PRO A 12 -15.27 12.06 -10.41
CA PRO A 12 -16.34 11.65 -9.49
C PRO A 12 -17.70 11.46 -10.16
N ILE A 13 -18.02 12.28 -11.16
CA ILE A 13 -19.25 12.20 -11.95
C ILE A 13 -18.88 12.52 -13.40
N LEU A 14 -19.00 11.53 -14.28
CA LEU A 14 -18.73 11.66 -15.71
C LEU A 14 -19.94 12.29 -16.43
N PRO A 15 -19.75 13.40 -17.17
CA PRO A 15 -20.78 13.92 -18.07
C PRO A 15 -21.10 12.92 -19.20
N ALA A 16 -22.36 12.90 -19.64
CA ALA A 16 -22.86 11.99 -20.68
C ALA A 16 -22.06 12.09 -22.00
N GLN A 17 -21.61 13.30 -22.34
CA GLN A 17 -20.86 13.57 -23.57
C GLN A 17 -19.46 12.94 -23.58
N LEU A 18 -18.96 12.47 -22.44
CA LEU A 18 -17.61 11.93 -22.28
C LEU A 18 -17.61 10.43 -21.96
N LEU A 19 -18.70 9.71 -22.24
CA LEU A 19 -18.79 8.26 -22.01
C LEU A 19 -17.69 7.47 -22.73
N GLU A 20 -17.19 7.97 -23.86
CA GLU A 20 -16.06 7.39 -24.59
C GLU A 20 -14.77 7.25 -23.74
N VAL A 21 -14.60 8.10 -22.72
CA VAL A 21 -13.44 8.06 -21.81
C VAL A 21 -13.37 6.74 -21.03
N LEU A 22 -14.49 6.04 -20.86
CA LEU A 22 -14.55 4.73 -20.21
C LEU A 22 -13.79 3.64 -20.97
N SER A 23 -13.51 3.84 -22.27
CA SER A 23 -12.68 2.94 -23.09
C SER A 23 -11.18 3.23 -22.97
N SER A 24 -10.77 4.11 -22.06
CA SER A 24 -9.36 4.47 -21.87
C SER A 24 -8.55 3.25 -21.41
N PRO A 25 -7.38 2.97 -22.03
CA PRO A 25 -6.53 1.84 -21.65
C PRO A 25 -5.74 2.09 -20.35
N THR A 26 -5.76 3.32 -19.82
CA THR A 26 -5.08 3.64 -18.57
C THR A 26 -6.02 3.40 -17.38
N PRO A 27 -5.52 3.00 -16.20
CA PRO A 27 -6.35 2.88 -15.00
C PRO A 27 -7.13 4.18 -14.74
N PHE A 28 -8.37 4.08 -14.30
CA PHE A 28 -9.17 5.24 -13.92
C PHE A 28 -10.11 4.90 -12.75
N ILE A 29 -10.61 5.94 -12.07
CA ILE A 29 -11.75 5.85 -11.15
C ILE A 29 -12.77 6.88 -11.61
N ILE A 30 -13.89 6.41 -12.13
CA ILE A 30 -14.91 7.25 -12.74
C ILE A 30 -16.27 6.86 -12.17
N GLY A 31 -17.03 7.85 -11.70
CA GLY A 31 -18.43 7.66 -11.32
C GLY A 31 -19.35 7.95 -12.50
N VAL A 32 -20.30 7.05 -12.76
CA VAL A 32 -21.27 7.19 -13.85
C VAL A 32 -22.68 7.06 -13.28
N HIS A 33 -23.59 7.91 -13.75
CA HIS A 33 -24.98 7.86 -13.34
C HIS A 33 -25.65 6.58 -13.87
N SER A 34 -26.53 5.95 -13.06
CA SER A 34 -27.16 4.67 -13.38
C SER A 34 -28.02 4.67 -14.65
N VAL A 35 -28.40 5.84 -15.17
CA VAL A 35 -29.09 6.01 -16.46
C VAL A 35 -28.27 5.47 -17.64
N PHE A 36 -26.94 5.50 -17.56
CA PHE A 36 -26.04 5.02 -18.62
C PHE A 36 -25.59 3.58 -18.40
N ARG A 37 -26.22 2.83 -17.49
CA ARG A 37 -25.80 1.47 -17.15
C ARG A 37 -25.72 0.55 -18.38
N ASN A 38 -26.67 0.67 -19.30
CA ASN A 38 -26.73 -0.13 -20.52
C ASN A 38 -25.53 0.12 -21.44
N ASP A 39 -25.05 1.37 -21.50
CA ASP A 39 -23.91 1.77 -22.33
C ASP A 39 -22.55 1.29 -21.76
N ILE A 40 -22.50 0.91 -20.47
CA ILE A 40 -21.29 0.49 -19.76
C ILE A 40 -21.10 -1.04 -19.82
N HIS A 41 -22.15 -1.79 -20.14
CA HIS A 41 -22.12 -3.26 -20.11
C HIS A 41 -21.14 -3.91 -21.10
N GLU A 42 -20.65 -3.16 -22.09
CA GLU A 42 -19.72 -3.65 -23.11
C GLU A 42 -18.24 -3.57 -22.69
N LEU A 43 -17.92 -2.97 -21.54
CA LEU A 43 -16.53 -2.84 -21.06
C LEU A 43 -16.00 -4.20 -20.54
N LEU A 44 -14.95 -4.71 -21.17
CA LEU A 44 -14.42 -6.06 -20.90
C LEU A 44 -13.35 -6.11 -19.79
N ASP A 45 -12.72 -4.98 -19.46
CA ASP A 45 -11.56 -4.89 -18.58
C ASP A 45 -11.74 -3.88 -17.44
N VAL A 46 -12.99 -3.56 -17.10
CA VAL A 46 -13.35 -2.59 -16.07
C VAL A 46 -14.10 -3.27 -14.92
N ILE A 47 -13.65 -3.03 -13.68
CA ILE A 47 -14.37 -3.45 -12.47
C ILE A 47 -15.52 -2.46 -12.24
N ILE A 48 -16.75 -2.98 -12.15
CA ILE A 48 -17.96 -2.17 -11.97
C ILE A 48 -18.49 -2.36 -10.55
N ALA A 49 -18.55 -1.29 -9.76
CA ALA A 49 -19.22 -1.26 -8.47
C ALA A 49 -20.59 -0.59 -8.62
N ASP A 50 -21.66 -1.38 -8.56
CA ASP A 50 -23.05 -0.93 -8.58
C ASP A 50 -23.47 -0.60 -7.14
N LEU A 51 -23.53 0.70 -6.83
CA LEU A 51 -23.85 1.20 -5.49
C LEU A 51 -25.35 1.07 -5.17
N ASP A 52 -26.22 1.14 -6.17
CA ASP A 52 -27.68 1.01 -6.01
C ASP A 52 -28.04 -0.46 -5.76
N GLY A 53 -27.42 -1.37 -6.51
CA GLY A 53 -27.61 -2.82 -6.37
C GLY A 53 -26.75 -3.47 -5.28
N GLY A 54 -25.74 -2.77 -4.76
CA GLY A 54 -24.78 -3.31 -3.78
C GLY A 54 -23.92 -4.45 -4.32
N THR A 55 -23.60 -4.44 -5.63
CA THR A 55 -22.84 -5.53 -6.28
C THR A 55 -21.53 -5.04 -6.88
N ILE A 56 -20.53 -5.92 -6.94
CA ILE A 56 -19.26 -5.66 -7.63
C ILE A 56 -19.11 -6.71 -8.72
N LYS A 57 -18.96 -6.27 -9.97
CA LYS A 57 -18.69 -7.12 -11.12
C LYS A 57 -17.21 -7.00 -11.47
N ILE A 58 -16.52 -8.13 -11.43
CA ILE A 58 -15.09 -8.24 -11.76
C ILE A 58 -15.02 -9.06 -13.05
N PRO A 59 -14.51 -8.51 -14.17
CA PRO A 59 -14.29 -9.26 -15.40
C PRO A 59 -13.33 -10.44 -15.20
N GLU A 60 -13.53 -11.52 -15.94
CA GLU A 60 -12.74 -12.76 -15.83
C GLU A 60 -11.24 -12.55 -16.15
N CYS A 61 -10.93 -11.55 -16.98
CA CYS A 61 -9.55 -11.20 -17.32
C CYS A 61 -8.80 -10.48 -16.18
N ILE A 62 -9.48 -10.08 -15.11
CA ILE A 62 -8.88 -9.34 -13.98
C ILE A 62 -8.65 -10.27 -12.80
N HIS A 63 -7.37 -10.51 -12.51
CA HIS A 63 -6.95 -11.26 -11.33
C HIS A 63 -6.68 -10.33 -10.14
N LEU A 64 -7.55 -10.37 -9.13
CA LEU A 64 -7.37 -9.65 -7.87
C LEU A 64 -6.42 -10.40 -6.93
N SER A 65 -5.28 -9.77 -6.65
CA SER A 65 -4.32 -10.29 -5.68
C SER A 65 -4.80 -10.05 -4.25
N GLN A 66 -4.70 -11.06 -3.39
CA GLN A 66 -5.10 -10.94 -1.99
C GLN A 66 -4.00 -10.33 -1.13
N LEU A 67 -4.42 -9.55 -0.12
CA LEU A 67 -3.54 -9.06 0.94
C LEU A 67 -2.81 -10.24 1.62
N PRO A 68 -1.53 -10.09 2.00
CA PRO A 68 -0.81 -11.14 2.72
C PRO A 68 -1.42 -11.40 4.11
N GLU A 69 -1.48 -12.67 4.51
CA GLU A 69 -1.81 -13.03 5.89
C GLU A 69 -0.65 -12.69 6.85
N PRO A 70 -0.94 -12.34 8.12
CA PRO A 70 -2.25 -12.29 8.79
C PRO A 70 -3.04 -10.97 8.56
N LEU A 71 -2.52 -10.06 7.74
CA LEU A 71 -3.07 -8.69 7.62
C LEU A 71 -4.48 -8.68 7.01
N LEU A 72 -4.78 -9.60 6.09
CA LEU A 72 -6.11 -9.74 5.51
C LEU A 72 -7.15 -10.04 6.59
N HIS A 73 -6.94 -11.13 7.34
CA HIS A 73 -7.87 -11.53 8.39
C HIS A 73 -8.01 -10.46 9.48
N GLN A 74 -6.91 -9.87 9.94
CA GLN A 74 -6.92 -8.81 10.95
C GLN A 74 -7.73 -7.59 10.48
N THR A 75 -7.57 -7.18 9.22
CA THR A 75 -8.29 -6.03 8.65
C THR A 75 -9.78 -6.32 8.54
N GLN A 76 -10.15 -7.51 8.06
CA GLN A 76 -11.56 -7.92 7.95
C GLN A 76 -12.24 -7.96 9.33
N MET A 77 -11.56 -8.50 10.34
CA MET A 77 -12.05 -8.50 11.72
C MET A 77 -12.23 -7.08 12.24
N ALA A 78 -11.26 -6.18 12.07
CA ALA A 78 -11.39 -4.79 12.49
C ALA A 78 -12.57 -4.08 11.81
N LEU A 79 -12.75 -4.25 10.50
CA LEU A 79 -13.87 -3.67 9.73
C LEU A 79 -15.24 -4.21 10.16
N SER A 80 -15.31 -5.44 10.65
CA SER A 80 -16.56 -6.03 11.18
C SER A 80 -16.93 -5.52 12.57
N LEU A 81 -15.94 -5.08 13.36
CA LEU A 81 -16.11 -4.69 14.76
C LEU A 81 -16.28 -3.18 14.96
N ASP A 82 -15.76 -2.36 14.04
CA ASP A 82 -15.77 -0.90 14.20
C ASP A 82 -15.94 -0.19 12.84
N LYS A 83 -16.55 1.00 12.88
CA LYS A 83 -16.92 1.80 11.70
C LYS A 83 -15.87 2.85 11.35
N GLU A 84 -14.77 2.94 12.09
CA GLU A 84 -13.65 3.85 11.83
C GLU A 84 -12.77 3.37 10.66
N VAL A 85 -13.37 3.25 9.47
CA VAL A 85 -12.75 2.68 8.26
C VAL A 85 -11.41 3.35 7.95
N ARG A 86 -11.33 4.68 8.02
CA ARG A 86 -10.11 5.43 7.69
C ARG A 86 -8.94 5.07 8.61
N ALA A 87 -9.20 4.94 9.91
CA ALA A 87 -8.19 4.56 10.90
C ALA A 87 -7.74 3.10 10.71
N ILE A 88 -8.68 2.20 10.40
CA ILE A 88 -8.37 0.79 10.11
C ILE A 88 -7.46 0.67 8.88
N PHE A 89 -7.77 1.37 7.78
CA PHE A 89 -6.92 1.36 6.58
C PHE A 89 -5.57 2.04 6.82
N LEU A 90 -5.51 3.12 7.62
CA LEU A 90 -4.25 3.73 8.01
C LEU A 90 -3.35 2.74 8.76
N ARG A 91 -3.91 2.01 9.73
CA ARG A 91 -3.21 0.94 10.45
C ARG A 91 -2.71 -0.17 9.52
N LEU A 92 -3.56 -0.62 8.58
CA LEU A 92 -3.18 -1.58 7.55
C LEU A 92 -1.98 -1.10 6.72
N PHE A 93 -2.00 0.14 6.21
CA PHE A 93 -0.89 0.67 5.43
C PHE A 93 0.38 0.83 6.26
N ALA A 94 0.28 1.18 7.55
CA ALA A 94 1.44 1.21 8.43
C ALA A 94 2.06 -0.18 8.60
N GLN A 95 1.26 -1.23 8.76
CA GLN A 95 1.76 -2.62 8.79
C GLN A 95 2.36 -3.05 7.44
N LEU A 96 1.70 -2.73 6.31
CA LEU A 96 2.17 -3.05 4.96
C LEU A 96 3.50 -2.37 4.60
N PHE A 97 3.73 -1.14 5.08
CA PHE A 97 4.92 -0.35 4.76
C PHE A 97 5.89 -0.18 5.92
N GLN A 98 5.68 -0.80 7.07
CA GLN A 98 6.61 -0.71 8.21
C GLN A 98 8.08 -0.97 7.80
N GLY A 99 9.01 -0.15 8.28
CA GLY A 99 10.42 -0.28 7.93
C GLY A 99 10.77 0.05 6.48
N TYR A 100 9.84 0.57 5.65
CA TYR A 100 10.15 0.97 4.26
C TYR A 100 11.37 1.90 4.19
N ARG A 101 11.57 2.75 5.20
CA ARG A 101 12.69 3.69 5.26
C ARG A 101 14.05 2.99 5.30
N SER A 102 14.15 1.81 5.94
CA SER A 102 15.38 1.01 5.96
C SER A 102 15.75 0.45 4.58
N CYS A 103 14.82 0.49 3.62
CA CYS A 103 15.04 0.07 2.24
C CYS A 103 15.18 1.25 1.27
N LEU A 104 15.25 2.49 1.76
CA LEU A 104 15.55 3.65 0.93
C LEU A 104 17.06 3.81 0.78
N GLN A 105 17.53 3.94 -0.46
CA GLN A 105 18.91 4.17 -0.83
C GLN A 105 19.03 5.53 -1.48
N LEU A 106 19.93 6.36 -0.97
CA LEU A 106 20.17 7.70 -1.49
C LEU A 106 21.35 7.67 -2.47
N ILE A 107 21.05 7.81 -3.75
CA ILE A 107 22.03 7.80 -4.84
C ILE A 107 22.47 9.25 -5.08
N ARG A 108 23.76 9.55 -4.83
CA ARG A 108 24.32 10.92 -4.88
C ARG A 108 25.24 11.19 -6.07
N ILE A 109 25.22 10.34 -7.09
CA ILE A 109 26.07 10.51 -8.29
C ILE A 109 25.48 11.50 -9.31
N HIS A 110 24.23 11.95 -9.12
CA HIS A 110 23.56 12.95 -9.94
C HIS A 110 23.52 14.30 -9.22
N ALA A 111 23.33 15.39 -9.98
CA ALA A 111 23.21 16.74 -9.44
C ALA A 111 22.08 16.87 -8.41
N GLU A 112 20.97 16.14 -8.61
CA GLU A 112 19.92 15.95 -7.63
C GLU A 112 19.98 14.53 -7.05
N PRO A 113 19.98 14.38 -5.71
CA PRO A 113 20.03 13.06 -5.09
C PRO A 113 18.76 12.27 -5.42
N VAL A 114 18.93 11.09 -6.02
CA VAL A 114 17.82 10.20 -6.36
C VAL A 114 17.61 9.20 -5.24
N ILE A 115 16.36 9.04 -4.81
CA ILE A 115 16.00 8.06 -3.79
C ILE A 115 15.48 6.80 -4.49
N HIS A 116 16.21 5.70 -4.32
CA HIS A 116 15.85 4.39 -4.83
C HIS A 116 15.29 3.53 -3.70
N PHE A 117 14.24 2.76 -3.98
CA PHE A 117 13.68 1.80 -3.03
C PHE A 117 14.14 0.38 -3.35
N HIS A 118 14.90 -0.23 -2.44
CA HIS A 118 15.42 -1.58 -2.60
C HIS A 118 14.32 -2.64 -2.37
N LYS A 119 13.48 -2.84 -3.39
CA LYS A 119 12.32 -3.76 -3.36
C LYS A 119 12.66 -5.17 -2.88
N ALA A 120 13.72 -5.78 -3.42
CA ALA A 120 14.10 -7.14 -3.09
C ALA A 120 14.49 -7.32 -1.60
N ALA A 121 15.18 -6.33 -1.00
CA ALA A 121 15.51 -6.35 0.41
C ALA A 121 14.25 -6.24 1.28
N PHE A 122 13.34 -5.32 0.92
CA PHE A 122 12.08 -5.13 1.63
C PHE A 122 11.22 -6.39 1.65
N LEU A 123 11.00 -7.01 0.47
CA LEU A 123 10.22 -8.24 0.37
C LEU A 123 10.93 -9.43 1.03
N GLY A 124 12.25 -9.54 0.85
CA GLY A 124 13.05 -10.62 1.40
C GLY A 124 13.08 -10.65 2.92
N GLN A 125 13.27 -9.49 3.56
CA GLN A 125 13.27 -9.37 5.02
C GLN A 125 11.88 -9.62 5.64
N ARG A 126 10.81 -9.42 4.85
CA ARG A 126 9.42 -9.66 5.27
C ARG A 126 8.93 -11.10 5.02
N GLY A 127 9.68 -11.92 4.29
CA GLY A 127 9.23 -13.23 3.83
C GLY A 127 8.17 -13.16 2.72
N LEU A 128 8.04 -12.03 2.03
CA LEU A 128 6.97 -11.74 1.07
C LEU A 128 7.44 -11.71 -0.39
N ILE A 129 8.57 -12.34 -0.72
CA ILE A 129 9.16 -12.35 -2.08
C ILE A 129 8.16 -12.83 -3.14
N GLU A 130 7.29 -13.77 -2.79
CA GLU A 130 6.31 -14.37 -3.71
C GLU A 130 4.90 -13.79 -3.55
N ASN A 131 4.70 -12.81 -2.66
CA ASN A 131 3.39 -12.21 -2.49
C ASN A 131 3.06 -11.32 -3.68
N ASP A 132 2.10 -11.77 -4.50
CA ASP A 132 1.68 -11.08 -5.73
C ASP A 132 1.13 -9.68 -5.45
N PHE A 133 0.29 -9.54 -4.42
CA PHE A 133 -0.31 -8.26 -4.04
C PHE A 133 0.74 -7.19 -3.74
N LEU A 134 1.64 -7.45 -2.78
CA LEU A 134 2.63 -6.47 -2.37
C LEU A 134 3.65 -6.22 -3.48
N THR A 135 3.99 -7.25 -4.26
CA THR A 135 4.84 -7.09 -5.45
C THR A 135 4.24 -6.13 -6.48
N LYS A 136 2.92 -6.22 -6.73
CA LYS A 136 2.18 -5.30 -7.61
C LYS A 136 2.08 -3.89 -7.01
N VAL A 137 1.77 -3.76 -5.72
CA VAL A 137 1.71 -2.46 -5.03
C VAL A 137 3.05 -1.72 -5.15
N LEU A 138 4.17 -2.40 -4.88
CA LEU A 138 5.51 -1.79 -4.95
C LEU A 138 5.95 -1.44 -6.37
N ASN A 139 5.35 -2.05 -7.41
CA ASN A 139 5.57 -1.70 -8.81
C ASN A 139 4.63 -0.58 -9.29
N GLY A 140 3.59 -0.25 -8.53
CA GLY A 140 2.57 0.71 -8.93
C GLY A 140 3.04 2.16 -8.84
N MET A 141 2.49 3.00 -9.71
CA MET A 141 2.76 4.46 -9.73
C MET A 141 2.46 5.14 -8.40
N ALA A 142 1.42 4.69 -7.68
CA ALA A 142 1.08 5.20 -6.36
C ALA A 142 2.22 5.00 -5.35
N PHE A 143 2.92 3.87 -5.41
CA PHE A 143 4.06 3.61 -4.53
C PHE A 143 5.32 4.37 -4.98
N ALA A 144 5.54 4.51 -6.29
CA ALA A 144 6.60 5.37 -6.81
C ALA A 144 6.43 6.84 -6.32
N GLY A 145 5.20 7.37 -6.39
CA GLY A 145 4.86 8.68 -5.83
C GLY A 145 5.08 8.74 -4.32
N PHE A 146 4.69 7.70 -3.58
CA PHE A 146 4.96 7.58 -2.15
C PHE A 146 6.47 7.66 -1.82
N VAL A 147 7.33 6.94 -2.56
CA VAL A 147 8.79 7.00 -2.36
C VAL A 147 9.35 8.38 -2.71
N SER A 148 8.87 9.01 -3.78
CA SER A 148 9.31 10.35 -4.17
C SER A 148 8.95 11.40 -3.11
N GLU A 149 7.71 11.40 -2.62
CA GLU A 149 7.23 12.37 -1.64
C GLU A 149 7.77 12.10 -0.24
N ARG A 150 7.79 10.83 0.19
CA ARG A 150 8.13 10.47 1.57
C ARG A 150 9.57 10.05 1.76
N GLY A 151 10.29 9.70 0.68
CA GLY A 151 11.68 9.27 0.71
C GLY A 151 12.64 10.28 1.35
N PRO A 152 12.53 11.60 1.09
CA PRO A 152 13.45 12.58 1.65
C PRO A 152 13.55 12.48 3.18
N PRO A 153 14.77 12.57 3.75
CA PRO A 153 14.98 12.43 5.19
C PRO A 153 14.54 13.67 5.98
N PHE A 154 14.43 14.84 5.34
CA PHE A 154 13.99 16.08 5.96
C PHE A 154 12.76 16.64 5.24
N ARG A 155 11.59 16.47 5.85
CA ARG A 155 10.30 16.90 5.31
C ARG A 155 9.27 17.08 6.42
N THR A 156 8.06 17.47 6.06
CA THR A 156 6.93 17.53 6.96
C THR A 156 6.48 16.09 7.26
N CYS A 157 6.24 15.80 8.54
CA CYS A 157 5.77 14.49 8.99
C CYS A 157 4.28 14.55 9.27
N ASP A 158 3.58 13.48 8.94
CA ASP A 158 2.16 13.31 9.26
C ASP A 158 1.94 12.09 10.16
N LEU A 159 0.66 11.84 10.47
CA LEU A 159 0.25 10.75 11.34
C LEU A 159 0.75 9.37 10.86
N PHE A 160 0.87 9.15 9.54
CA PHE A 160 1.40 7.89 9.04
C PHE A 160 2.86 7.70 9.43
N ASP A 161 3.67 8.76 9.37
CA ASP A 161 5.09 8.71 9.72
C ASP A 161 5.29 8.40 11.21
N GLU A 162 4.47 9.00 12.08
CA GLU A 162 4.46 8.70 13.51
C GLU A 162 4.08 7.25 13.78
N LEU A 163 3.02 6.77 13.11
CA LEU A 163 2.50 5.41 13.27
C LEU A 163 3.54 4.34 12.87
N VAL A 164 4.22 4.52 11.72
CA VAL A 164 5.27 3.57 11.30
C VAL A 164 6.55 3.66 12.12
N ALA A 165 6.79 4.80 12.78
CA ALA A 165 8.01 5.02 13.56
C ALA A 165 7.90 4.53 15.00
N PHE A 166 6.75 4.74 15.65
CA PHE A 166 6.64 4.60 17.11
C PHE A 166 5.61 3.55 17.55
N GLU A 167 4.54 3.34 16.78
CA GLU A 167 3.39 2.53 17.22
C GLU A 167 3.47 1.06 16.77
N VAL A 168 4.53 0.67 16.05
CA VAL A 168 4.71 -0.69 15.53
C VAL A 168 4.68 -1.76 16.63
N GLU A 169 5.38 -1.52 17.74
CA GLU A 169 5.43 -2.50 18.85
C GLU A 169 4.09 -2.56 19.59
N ARG A 170 3.37 -1.44 19.69
CA ARG A 170 2.01 -1.41 20.23
C ARG A 170 1.05 -2.21 19.36
N ILE A 171 1.08 -2.01 18.04
CA ILE A 171 0.26 -2.74 17.07
C ILE A 171 0.46 -4.26 17.21
N LYS A 172 1.72 -4.71 17.38
CA LYS A 172 2.03 -6.12 17.63
C LYS A 172 1.49 -6.61 18.98
N ALA A 173 1.64 -5.82 20.04
CA ALA A 173 1.14 -6.19 21.37
C ALA A 173 -0.39 -6.25 21.47
N GLU A 174 -1.10 -5.66 20.51
CA GLU A 174 -2.57 -5.71 20.38
C GLU A 174 -3.05 -6.94 19.59
N GLU A 175 -2.16 -7.70 18.94
CA GLU A 175 -2.54 -8.90 18.19
C GLU A 175 -3.21 -9.93 19.10
N GLY A 176 -4.34 -10.48 18.65
CA GLY A 176 -5.16 -11.39 19.46
C GLY A 176 -5.98 -10.71 20.57
N ASN A 177 -5.95 -9.37 20.69
CA ASN A 177 -6.73 -8.64 21.69
C ASN A 177 -7.66 -7.58 21.04
N PRO A 178 -8.86 -7.98 20.58
CA PRO A 178 -9.77 -7.08 19.87
C PRO A 178 -10.13 -5.81 20.66
N PRO A 179 -10.42 -5.83 21.97
CA PRO A 179 -10.72 -4.61 22.73
C PRO A 179 -9.62 -3.56 22.71
N LYS A 180 -8.35 -3.97 22.85
CA LYS A 180 -7.20 -3.04 22.79
C LYS A 180 -7.01 -2.48 21.39
N MET A 181 -7.12 -3.33 20.37
CA MET A 181 -7.05 -2.92 18.97
C MET A 181 -8.13 -1.88 18.64
N ILE A 182 -9.38 -2.11 19.01
CA ILE A 182 -10.47 -1.17 18.74
C ILE A 182 -10.28 0.16 19.48
N LYS A 183 -9.77 0.13 20.71
CA LYS A 183 -9.42 1.36 21.42
C LYS A 183 -8.39 2.18 20.63
N HIS A 184 -7.33 1.54 20.14
CA HIS A 184 -6.30 2.21 19.35
C HIS A 184 -6.85 2.73 18.00
N VAL A 185 -7.71 1.96 17.33
CA VAL A 185 -8.40 2.41 16.09
C VAL A 185 -9.19 3.71 16.34
N ARG A 186 -9.91 3.81 17.46
CA ARG A 186 -10.65 5.03 17.82
C ARG A 186 -9.72 6.21 18.13
N GLU A 187 -8.63 5.97 18.84
CA GLU A 187 -7.60 7.00 19.09
C GLU A 187 -7.03 7.55 17.76
N LEU A 188 -6.75 6.68 16.78
CA LEU A 188 -6.29 7.09 15.46
C LEU A 188 -7.36 7.86 14.68
N ALA A 189 -8.63 7.45 14.78
CA ALA A 189 -9.75 8.17 14.16
C ALA A 189 -9.90 9.58 14.73
N GLU A 190 -9.80 9.74 16.04
CA GLU A 190 -9.83 11.05 16.69
C GLU A 190 -8.67 11.95 16.25
N GLN A 191 -7.45 11.40 16.11
CA GLN A 191 -6.29 12.14 15.63
C GLN A 191 -6.46 12.58 14.17
N LEU A 192 -6.97 11.70 13.31
CA LEU A 192 -7.32 12.03 11.92
C LEU A 192 -8.34 13.17 11.88
N PHE A 193 -9.39 13.09 12.68
CA PHE A 193 -10.42 14.11 12.74
C PHE A 193 -9.89 15.48 13.20
N LYS A 194 -9.06 15.50 14.26
CA LYS A 194 -8.43 16.72 14.78
C LYS A 194 -7.47 17.36 13.76
N ASN A 195 -6.72 16.55 13.02
CA ASN A 195 -5.79 17.04 12.00
C ASN A 195 -6.51 17.68 10.80
N GLU A 196 -7.69 17.18 10.43
CA GLU A 196 -8.53 17.78 9.38
C GLU A 196 -9.29 19.03 9.84
N ASN A 197 -9.53 19.15 11.15
CA ASN A 197 -10.29 20.23 11.76
C ASN A 197 -9.47 20.95 12.84
N PRO A 198 -8.34 21.60 12.49
CA PRO A 198 -7.42 22.18 13.46
C PRO A 198 -8.03 23.34 14.27
N ASN A 199 -9.09 23.98 13.76
CA ASN A 199 -9.79 25.10 14.40
C ASN A 199 -11.30 24.80 14.57
N PRO A 200 -11.70 23.89 15.47
CA PRO A 200 -13.10 23.46 15.61
C PRO A 200 -14.03 24.59 16.10
N HIS A 201 -13.48 25.69 16.63
CA HIS A 201 -14.25 26.85 17.10
C HIS A 201 -14.70 27.82 15.99
N MET A 202 -14.19 27.73 14.77
CA MET A 202 -14.84 28.35 13.60
C MET A 202 -15.98 27.44 13.13
N ALA A 203 -16.93 27.18 14.03
CA ALA A 203 -18.16 26.48 13.71
C ALA A 203 -18.82 27.18 12.52
N PHE A 204 -19.16 26.39 11.50
CA PHE A 204 -19.93 26.77 10.32
C PHE A 204 -20.80 27.99 10.58
N GLN A 205 -20.43 29.13 9.97
CA GLN A 205 -21.37 30.23 9.85
C GLN A 205 -22.60 29.62 9.18
N LYS A 206 -23.71 29.49 9.92
CA LYS A 206 -24.93 28.85 9.41
C LYS A 206 -25.32 29.59 8.13
N VAL A 207 -24.96 29.05 6.98
CA VAL A 207 -25.36 29.61 5.69
C VAL A 207 -26.87 29.45 5.67
N PRO A 208 -27.65 30.53 5.69
CA PRO A 208 -29.10 30.43 5.68
C PRO A 208 -29.49 29.65 4.44
N ARG A 209 -30.16 28.50 4.63
CA ARG A 209 -30.73 27.79 3.47
C ARG A 209 -31.79 28.70 2.85
N PRO A 210 -31.82 28.86 1.52
CA PRO A 210 -32.91 29.57 0.88
C PRO A 210 -34.24 28.95 1.28
N THR A 211 -35.26 29.78 1.52
CA THR A 211 -36.62 29.30 1.80
C THR A 211 -37.11 28.43 0.64
N GLU A 212 -37.82 27.36 0.94
CA GLU A 212 -38.42 26.47 -0.07
C GLU A 212 -39.30 27.30 -1.04
N GLY A 213 -39.16 27.06 -2.35
CA GLY A 213 -39.82 27.86 -3.40
C GLY A 213 -39.14 29.20 -3.76
N SER A 214 -37.98 29.54 -3.17
CA SER A 214 -37.22 30.75 -3.51
C SER A 214 -36.79 30.84 -4.98
N HIS A 215 -36.60 29.70 -5.65
CA HIS A 215 -36.28 29.60 -7.09
C HIS A 215 -37.47 29.95 -8.02
N LEU A 216 -38.68 30.10 -7.48
CA LEU A 216 -39.90 30.46 -8.24
C LEU A 216 -40.29 31.93 -8.10
N ARG A 217 -39.51 32.74 -7.36
CA ARG A 217 -39.83 34.16 -7.13
C ARG A 217 -39.63 34.96 -8.41
N VAL A 218 -40.72 35.57 -8.89
CA VAL A 218 -40.75 36.44 -10.08
C VAL A 218 -39.91 37.72 -9.88
N HIS A 219 -39.78 38.18 -8.63
CA HIS A 219 -39.02 39.37 -8.27
C HIS A 219 -37.71 38.99 -7.57
N ILE A 220 -36.62 38.89 -8.33
CA ILE A 220 -35.27 38.67 -7.77
C ILE A 220 -34.67 40.05 -7.47
N LEU A 221 -34.51 40.38 -6.19
CA LEU A 221 -33.75 41.57 -5.80
C LEU A 221 -32.27 41.34 -6.14
N PRO A 222 -31.55 42.32 -6.72
CA PRO A 222 -30.12 42.20 -6.96
C PRO A 222 -29.39 41.96 -5.62
N PHE A 223 -28.41 41.07 -5.64
CA PHE A 223 -27.63 40.74 -4.45
C PHE A 223 -26.99 42.03 -3.89
N PRO A 224 -27.11 42.32 -2.58
CA PRO A 224 -26.53 43.52 -1.99
C PRO A 224 -25.04 43.58 -2.28
N ARG A 225 -24.53 44.77 -2.61
CA ARG A 225 -23.08 44.97 -2.72
C ARG A 225 -22.46 44.78 -1.33
N ILE A 226 -21.31 44.10 -1.30
CA ILE A 226 -20.53 43.95 -0.08
C ILE A 226 -20.09 45.35 0.37
N ASN A 227 -20.31 45.67 1.65
CA ASN A 227 -19.87 46.93 2.23
C ASN A 227 -18.37 46.84 2.53
N GLU A 228 -17.55 47.46 1.67
CA GLU A 228 -16.09 47.42 1.78
C GLU A 228 -15.58 47.95 3.12
N GLY A 229 -16.17 49.05 3.63
CA GLY A 229 -15.79 49.62 4.92
C GLY A 229 -16.03 48.64 6.08
N ARG A 230 -17.18 47.96 6.08
CA ARG A 230 -17.49 46.96 7.10
C ARG A 230 -16.58 45.73 7.02
N VAL A 231 -16.21 45.30 5.82
CA VAL A 231 -15.23 44.21 5.63
C VAL A 231 -13.87 44.62 6.19
N GLN A 232 -13.45 45.85 5.94
CA GLN A 232 -12.16 46.36 6.40
C GLN A 232 -12.10 46.51 7.93
N GLU A 233 -13.20 46.98 8.56
CA GLU A 233 -13.35 46.97 10.02
C GLU A 233 -13.25 45.55 10.61
N LEU A 234 -13.96 44.58 10.03
CA LEU A 234 -13.93 43.19 10.50
C LEU A 234 -12.55 42.54 10.33
N LEU A 235 -11.85 42.85 9.25
CA LEU A 235 -10.46 42.42 9.03
C LEU A 235 -9.53 43.03 10.07
N GLN A 236 -9.67 44.33 10.35
CA GLN A 236 -8.85 45.03 11.33
C GLN A 236 -9.13 44.55 12.76
N GLU A 237 -10.40 44.27 13.09
CA GLU A 237 -10.81 43.66 14.35
C GLU A 237 -10.25 42.23 14.50
N GLY A 238 -10.29 41.43 13.44
CA GLY A 238 -9.68 40.09 13.41
C GLY A 238 -8.16 40.12 13.59
N LEU A 239 -7.48 41.05 12.93
CA LEU A 239 -6.04 41.29 13.08
C LEU A 239 -5.69 41.74 14.52
N ALA A 240 -6.48 42.63 15.10
CA ALA A 240 -6.29 43.10 16.49
C ALA A 240 -6.51 41.96 17.50
N ARG A 241 -7.52 41.12 17.31
CA ARG A 241 -7.76 39.92 18.14
C ARG A 241 -6.65 38.87 17.99
N SER A 242 -5.94 38.85 16.86
CA SER A 242 -4.84 37.92 16.58
C SER A 242 -3.50 38.33 17.18
N GLN A 243 -3.32 39.56 17.68
CA GLN A 243 -2.02 40.05 18.16
C GLN A 243 -1.51 39.43 19.49
N GLY A 244 -2.25 38.48 20.07
CA GLY A 244 -1.83 37.73 21.26
C GLY A 244 -1.99 36.20 21.17
N ALA A 245 -2.46 35.67 20.03
CA ALA A 245 -2.64 34.24 19.82
C ALA A 245 -1.46 33.69 18.99
N PRO A 246 -0.88 32.52 19.35
CA PRO A 246 0.05 31.84 18.45
C PRO A 246 -0.64 31.63 17.10
N PRO A 247 0.08 31.75 15.97
CA PRO A 247 -0.51 31.64 14.64
C PRO A 247 -1.33 30.35 14.53
N ALA A 248 -2.63 30.47 14.23
CA ALA A 248 -3.59 29.37 14.14
C ALA A 248 -3.28 28.40 12.97
N THR A 249 -2.38 28.80 12.07
CA THR A 249 -1.72 27.91 11.13
C THR A 249 -0.38 27.50 11.72
N ARG A 250 -0.32 26.32 12.35
CA ARG A 250 0.93 25.57 12.43
C ARG A 250 1.40 25.36 10.98
N GLY A 251 2.25 26.25 10.48
CA GLY A 251 2.94 26.00 9.22
C GLY A 251 3.67 24.67 9.35
N ASP A 252 3.59 23.83 8.31
CA ASP A 252 4.15 22.49 8.36
C ASP A 252 5.67 22.57 8.62
N LYS A 253 6.07 22.33 9.88
CA LYS A 253 7.47 22.38 10.28
C LYS A 253 8.17 21.15 9.72
N LYS A 254 9.12 21.38 8.81
CA LYS A 254 10.00 20.30 8.32
C LYS A 254 10.86 19.80 9.48
N CYS A 255 10.97 18.49 9.62
CA CYS A 255 11.81 17.84 10.60
C CYS A 255 12.54 16.65 9.96
N VAL A 256 13.50 16.10 10.71
CA VAL A 256 14.11 14.82 10.33
C VAL A 256 13.06 13.73 10.55
N VAL A 257 12.73 12.99 9.49
CA VAL A 257 11.76 11.91 9.57
C VAL A 257 12.36 10.77 10.41
N PRO A 258 11.69 10.32 11.48
CA PRO A 258 12.14 9.18 12.27
C PRO A 258 12.34 7.94 11.38
N ALA A 259 13.44 7.22 11.59
CA ALA A 259 13.74 6.02 10.79
C ALA A 259 12.75 4.87 11.07
N GLY A 260 12.18 4.83 12.28
CA GLY A 260 11.36 3.72 12.77
C GLY A 260 12.16 2.44 13.02
N PRO A 261 11.49 1.36 13.47
CA PRO A 261 12.12 0.06 13.63
C PRO A 261 12.55 -0.51 12.27
N PRO A 262 13.58 -1.39 12.24
CA PRO A 262 13.98 -2.05 11.01
C PRO A 262 12.85 -2.93 10.46
N VAL A 263 12.96 -3.29 9.18
CA VAL A 263 12.03 -4.25 8.56
C VAL A 263 12.11 -5.58 9.30
N VAL A 264 10.95 -6.13 9.65
CA VAL A 264 10.79 -7.44 10.30
C VAL A 264 9.84 -8.32 9.49
N SER A 265 9.94 -9.64 9.69
CA SER A 265 9.02 -10.62 9.11
C SER A 265 7.59 -10.35 9.55
N ILE A 266 6.64 -10.33 8.60
CA ILE A 266 5.19 -10.33 8.89
C ILE A 266 4.69 -11.75 9.18
N MET A 267 5.34 -12.75 8.58
CA MET A 267 4.99 -14.14 8.84
C MET A 267 5.50 -14.53 10.24
N GLU A 268 4.63 -15.13 11.05
CA GLU A 268 5.01 -15.74 12.32
C GLU A 268 6.17 -16.72 12.11
N LYS A 269 7.12 -16.72 13.07
CA LYS A 269 8.29 -17.62 13.04
C LYS A 269 7.91 -19.08 12.76
N GLY A 270 6.73 -19.54 13.18
CA GLY A 270 6.24 -20.90 12.95
C GLY A 270 5.91 -21.25 11.49
N SER A 271 5.23 -20.35 10.76
CA SER A 271 4.83 -20.58 9.36
C SER A 271 6.01 -20.45 8.39
N THR A 272 6.95 -19.53 8.66
CA THR A 272 8.20 -19.41 7.89
C THR A 272 9.08 -20.63 8.03
N VAL A 273 9.18 -21.23 9.22
CA VAL A 273 10.01 -22.42 9.43
C VAL A 273 9.43 -23.62 8.68
N PHE A 274 8.11 -23.80 8.68
CA PHE A 274 7.47 -24.92 7.99
C PHE A 274 7.55 -24.78 6.46
N ASN A 275 7.26 -23.58 5.93
CA ASN A 275 7.35 -23.32 4.49
C ASN A 275 8.80 -23.31 3.99
N SER A 276 9.74 -22.77 4.77
CA SER A 276 11.16 -22.84 4.41
C SER A 276 11.68 -24.28 4.48
N ALA A 277 11.31 -25.07 5.48
CA ALA A 277 11.69 -26.48 5.56
C ALA A 277 11.23 -27.27 4.34
N GLN A 278 9.96 -27.15 3.92
CA GLN A 278 9.46 -27.81 2.70
C GLN A 278 10.19 -27.32 1.44
N ARG A 279 10.46 -26.02 1.32
CA ARG A 279 11.20 -25.46 0.18
C ARG A 279 12.65 -25.95 0.13
N LEU A 280 13.31 -26.02 1.28
CA LEU A 280 14.65 -26.57 1.42
C LEU A 280 14.65 -28.05 1.03
N GLU A 281 13.65 -28.80 1.47
CA GLU A 281 13.47 -30.21 1.17
C GLU A 281 13.23 -30.45 -0.33
N VAL A 282 12.44 -29.60 -1.00
CA VAL A 282 12.26 -29.65 -2.45
C VAL A 282 13.59 -29.42 -3.19
N VAL A 283 14.42 -28.48 -2.71
CA VAL A 283 15.75 -28.24 -3.30
C VAL A 283 16.68 -29.43 -3.05
N ARG A 284 16.74 -29.97 -1.83
CA ARG A 284 17.55 -31.16 -1.49
C ARG A 284 17.14 -32.38 -2.32
N ASN A 285 15.85 -32.67 -2.41
CA ASN A 285 15.34 -33.79 -3.18
C ASN A 285 15.62 -33.64 -4.68
N CYS A 286 15.46 -32.45 -5.23
CA CYS A 286 15.76 -32.21 -6.64
C CYS A 286 17.25 -32.44 -6.94
N ILE A 287 18.15 -31.95 -6.08
CA ILE A 287 19.60 -32.18 -6.19
C ILE A 287 19.91 -33.68 -6.07
N SER A 288 19.34 -34.36 -5.07
CA SER A 288 19.51 -35.80 -4.89
C SER A 288 19.09 -36.59 -6.14
N PHE A 289 17.92 -36.28 -6.71
CA PHE A 289 17.44 -36.94 -7.94
C PHE A 289 18.37 -36.70 -9.14
N ILE A 290 18.95 -35.51 -9.25
CA ILE A 290 19.96 -35.22 -10.29
C ILE A 290 21.17 -36.14 -10.10
N PHE A 291 21.76 -36.19 -8.91
CA PHE A 291 22.95 -37.01 -8.63
C PHE A 291 22.69 -38.53 -8.66
N GLU A 292 21.44 -38.96 -8.45
CA GLU A 292 21.01 -40.36 -8.55
C GLU A 292 20.57 -40.78 -9.97
N ASN A 293 20.66 -39.90 -10.98
CA ASN A 293 20.21 -40.14 -12.36
C ASN A 293 18.70 -40.47 -12.48
N LYS A 294 17.88 -39.89 -11.60
CA LYS A 294 16.41 -40.02 -11.59
C LYS A 294 15.76 -38.91 -12.41
N PHE A 295 15.94 -38.95 -13.73
CA PHE A 295 15.55 -37.86 -14.64
C PHE A 295 14.06 -37.51 -14.60
N LEU A 296 13.19 -38.51 -14.49
CA LEU A 296 11.74 -38.32 -14.51
C LEU A 296 11.25 -37.59 -13.24
N GLU A 297 11.87 -37.89 -12.10
CA GLU A 297 11.63 -37.25 -10.81
C GLU A 297 12.24 -35.84 -10.78
N THR A 298 13.42 -35.66 -11.37
CA THR A 298 14.03 -34.34 -11.55
C THR A 298 13.11 -33.42 -12.36
N GLU A 299 12.59 -33.84 -13.52
CA GLU A 299 11.70 -33.00 -14.33
C GLU A 299 10.43 -32.58 -13.59
N LYS A 300 9.86 -33.48 -12.78
CA LYS A 300 8.68 -33.17 -11.96
C LYS A 300 8.96 -32.17 -10.84
N THR A 301 10.14 -32.28 -10.22
CA THR A 301 10.51 -31.45 -9.06
C THR A 301 11.20 -30.15 -9.42
N LEU A 302 11.84 -30.07 -10.58
CA LEU A 302 12.64 -28.93 -11.02
C LEU A 302 11.86 -27.60 -11.03
N PRO A 303 10.61 -27.50 -11.55
CA PRO A 303 9.86 -26.24 -11.49
C PRO A 303 9.58 -25.77 -10.06
N ALA A 304 9.37 -26.71 -9.12
CA ALA A 304 9.19 -26.38 -7.71
C ALA A 304 10.50 -25.94 -7.06
N ALA A 305 11.62 -26.61 -7.37
CA ALA A 305 12.94 -26.25 -6.90
C ALA A 305 13.39 -24.87 -7.41
N LEU A 306 13.19 -24.57 -8.70
CA LEU A 306 13.48 -23.26 -9.29
C LEU A 306 12.66 -22.14 -8.63
N ARG A 307 11.39 -22.39 -8.29
CA ARG A 307 10.59 -21.43 -7.51
C ARG A 307 11.15 -21.25 -6.10
N ALA A 308 11.51 -22.33 -5.42
CA ALA A 308 12.10 -22.28 -4.08
C ALA A 308 13.42 -21.49 -4.04
N LEU A 309 14.26 -21.59 -5.08
CA LEU A 309 15.56 -20.92 -5.20
C LEU A 309 15.47 -19.38 -5.25
N LYS A 310 14.29 -18.78 -5.42
CA LYS A 310 14.11 -17.33 -5.23
C LYS A 310 14.35 -16.88 -3.78
N GLY A 311 14.22 -17.79 -2.81
CA GLY A 311 14.46 -17.53 -1.39
C GLY A 311 15.94 -17.59 -1.00
N LYS A 312 16.39 -16.68 -0.11
CA LYS A 312 17.80 -16.65 0.37
C LYS A 312 18.25 -17.96 1.03
N ALA A 313 17.39 -18.59 1.84
CA ALA A 313 17.71 -19.85 2.52
C ALA A 313 17.90 -21.02 1.53
N ALA A 314 17.05 -21.10 0.50
CA ALA A 314 17.15 -22.12 -0.55
C ALA A 314 18.43 -21.96 -1.39
N ARG A 315 18.86 -20.72 -1.67
CA ARG A 315 20.15 -20.46 -2.34
C ARG A 315 21.33 -20.92 -1.51
N HIS A 316 21.33 -20.64 -0.20
CA HIS A 316 22.34 -21.19 0.71
C HIS A 316 22.31 -22.72 0.75
N CYS A 317 21.12 -23.32 0.75
CA CYS A 317 20.96 -24.78 0.69
C CYS A 317 21.56 -25.37 -0.58
N LEU A 318 21.30 -24.78 -1.74
CA LEU A 318 21.89 -25.20 -3.01
C LEU A 318 23.41 -25.22 -2.93
N THR A 319 24.03 -24.14 -2.45
CA THR A 319 25.49 -24.10 -2.28
C THR A 319 26.01 -25.13 -1.28
N GLN A 320 25.25 -25.44 -0.22
CA GLN A 320 25.63 -26.42 0.78
C GLN A 320 25.59 -27.85 0.23
N GLU A 321 24.51 -28.23 -0.45
CA GLU A 321 24.32 -29.55 -1.05
C GLU A 321 25.35 -29.82 -2.16
N LEU A 322 25.56 -28.86 -3.07
CA LEU A 322 26.60 -28.98 -4.09
C LEU A 322 27.99 -29.11 -3.47
N GLY A 323 28.28 -28.32 -2.42
CA GLY A 323 29.52 -28.44 -1.67
C GLY A 323 29.71 -29.79 -0.97
N GLN A 324 28.61 -30.45 -0.56
CA GLN A 324 28.66 -31.78 0.04
C GLN A 324 28.98 -32.85 -1.00
N HIS A 325 28.33 -32.83 -2.17
CA HIS A 325 28.61 -33.79 -3.24
C HIS A 325 30.04 -33.69 -3.79
N VAL A 326 30.65 -32.50 -3.76
CA VAL A 326 32.07 -32.32 -4.08
C VAL A 326 32.96 -33.03 -3.06
N LYS A 327 32.65 -32.96 -1.76
CA LYS A 327 33.41 -33.64 -0.70
C LYS A 327 33.28 -35.17 -0.76
N GLU A 328 32.15 -35.66 -1.27
CA GLU A 328 31.88 -37.09 -1.47
C GLU A 328 32.46 -37.65 -2.79
N ASN A 329 33.32 -36.88 -3.48
CA ASN A 329 33.92 -37.24 -4.78
C ASN A 329 32.90 -37.50 -5.91
N ARG A 330 31.66 -37.04 -5.77
CA ARG A 330 30.62 -37.08 -6.81
C ARG A 330 30.67 -35.85 -7.72
N ALA A 331 31.87 -35.36 -8.05
CA ALA A 331 32.03 -34.11 -8.80
C ALA A 331 31.93 -34.29 -10.34
N ILE A 332 31.87 -35.54 -10.82
CA ILE A 332 31.74 -35.84 -12.25
C ILE A 332 30.26 -35.96 -12.57
N LEU A 333 29.77 -35.05 -13.39
CA LEU A 333 28.39 -35.01 -13.87
C LEU A 333 28.33 -35.47 -15.33
N ASP A 334 27.28 -36.19 -15.70
CA ASP A 334 26.95 -36.36 -17.10
C ASP A 334 26.38 -35.06 -17.71
N HIS A 335 26.17 -35.06 -19.03
CA HIS A 335 25.72 -33.87 -19.75
C HIS A 335 24.35 -33.36 -19.26
N GLN A 336 23.45 -34.28 -18.92
CA GLN A 336 22.08 -33.94 -18.55
C GLN A 336 21.99 -33.48 -17.09
N GLN A 337 22.75 -34.10 -16.18
CA GLN A 337 22.94 -33.65 -14.82
C GLN A 337 23.54 -32.24 -14.79
N PHE A 338 24.57 -32.00 -15.61
CA PHE A 338 25.21 -30.70 -15.73
C PHE A 338 24.22 -29.61 -16.13
N ASP A 339 23.39 -29.85 -17.15
CA ASP A 339 22.37 -28.89 -17.61
C ASP A 339 21.37 -28.53 -16.50
N TYR A 340 20.91 -29.51 -15.71
CA TYR A 340 20.01 -29.24 -14.59
C TYR A 340 20.67 -28.41 -13.49
N ILE A 341 21.92 -28.74 -13.12
CA ILE A 341 22.67 -27.98 -12.12
C ILE A 341 22.90 -26.54 -12.59
N VAL A 342 23.32 -26.34 -13.83
CA VAL A 342 23.51 -24.99 -14.40
C VAL A 342 22.20 -24.20 -14.40
N ARG A 343 21.08 -24.83 -14.75
CA ARG A 343 19.76 -24.19 -14.71
C ARG A 343 19.37 -23.75 -13.31
N MET A 344 19.63 -24.57 -12.29
CA MET A 344 19.40 -24.21 -10.89
C MET A 344 20.34 -23.08 -10.43
N MET A 345 21.62 -23.13 -10.78
CA MET A 345 22.59 -22.08 -10.46
C MET A 345 22.20 -20.74 -11.10
N ASN A 346 21.86 -20.73 -12.38
CA ASN A 346 21.40 -19.53 -13.09
C ASN A 346 20.16 -18.93 -12.43
N CYS A 347 19.21 -19.76 -12.02
CA CYS A 347 18.03 -19.31 -11.29
C CYS A 347 18.35 -18.73 -9.91
N ALA A 348 19.39 -19.20 -9.23
CA ALA A 348 19.80 -18.69 -7.92
C ALA A 348 20.57 -17.35 -8.00
N LEU A 349 21.18 -17.07 -9.16
CA LEU A 349 21.95 -15.85 -9.43
C LEU A 349 21.08 -14.68 -9.91
N GLN A 350 19.91 -14.97 -10.49
CA GLN A 350 18.86 -13.99 -10.84
C GLN A 350 18.10 -13.55 -9.58
#